data_AF-A0A1B6IPN7-F1
#
_entry.id   AF-A0A1B6IPN7-F1
#
_cell.length_a   1.000
_cell.length_b   1.000
_cell.length_c   1.000
_cell.angle_alpha   90.00
_cell.angle_beta   90.00
_cell.angle_gamma   90.00
#
_symmetry.space_group_name_H-M   'P 1'
#
loop_
_entity.id
_entity.type
_entity.pdbx_description
1 polymer ?
#
loop_
_entity_poly.entity_id
_entity_poly.type
_entity_poly.pdbx_seq_one_letter_code
_entity_poly.pdbx_strand_id
1 'polypeptide(L)'
;PDLQLTEHNSLSPLSMWHARFIRENHLWNNWREGYYKVHQMACIYKGKIHTKFYKNDYVVMVLINKVKVWDVRDVPTCLLMNPCKLDPAFVVDYFQFLSEDRIIFMQSSKVSVFRMSVTSSHWP
;
A
#
# COMPACT_ATOMS: atom_id res chain seq x y z
N PRO A 1 34.55 -5.62 39.82
CA PRO A 1 34.07 -6.76 39.02
C PRO A 1 32.60 -6.52 38.62
N ASP A 2 32.46 -5.82 37.49
CA ASP A 2 31.39 -5.82 36.50
C ASP A 2 29.96 -6.13 36.96
N LEU A 3 29.20 -5.05 37.16
CA LEU A 3 27.74 -5.03 37.03
C LEU A 3 27.41 -5.31 35.56
N GLN A 4 27.13 -6.58 35.24
CA GLN A 4 26.51 -6.94 33.97
C GLN A 4 25.07 -6.41 33.95
N LEU A 5 24.88 -5.23 33.36
CA LEU A 5 23.58 -4.77 32.88
C LEU A 5 23.20 -5.70 31.71
N THR A 6 22.43 -6.73 31.99
CA THR A 6 21.69 -7.44 30.95
C THR A 6 20.70 -6.46 30.35
N GLU A 7 21.07 -5.88 29.20
CA GLU A 7 20.20 -5.08 28.35
C GLU A 7 18.99 -5.93 27.92
N HIS A 8 17.94 -5.92 28.74
CA HIS A 8 16.61 -6.24 28.25
C HIS A 8 16.13 -5.03 27.43
N ASN A 9 16.60 -4.95 26.18
CA ASN A 9 16.27 -3.94 25.17
C ASN A 9 14.79 -3.94 24.72
N SER A 10 13.89 -4.54 25.50
CA SER A 10 12.45 -4.53 25.27
C SER A 10 11.76 -3.62 26.27
N LEU A 11 11.04 -2.61 25.77
CA LEU A 11 10.13 -1.80 26.58
C LEU A 11 9.18 -2.71 27.38
N SER A 12 8.92 -2.34 28.64
CA SER A 12 7.87 -3.01 29.41
C SER A 12 6.53 -2.96 28.63
N PRO A 13 5.63 -3.94 28.79
CA PRO A 13 4.33 -3.94 28.12
C PRO A 13 3.54 -2.64 28.35
N LEU A 14 3.62 -2.08 29.57
CA LEU A 14 2.98 -0.82 29.92
C LEU A 14 3.60 0.37 29.18
N SER A 15 4.94 0.43 29.13
CA SER A 15 5.67 1.46 28.37
C SER A 15 5.34 1.39 26.88
N MET A 16 5.22 0.19 26.31
CA MET A 16 4.86 0.00 24.91
C MET A 16 3.41 0.44 24.61
N TRP A 17 2.46 0.13 25.50
CA TRP A 17 1.07 0.61 25.36
C TRP A 17 1.01 2.13 25.40
N HIS A 18 1.70 2.75 26.36
CA HIS A 18 1.75 4.20 26.50
C HIS A 18 2.35 4.87 25.26
N ALA A 19 3.45 4.35 24.73
CA ALA A 19 4.06 4.86 23.49
C ALA A 19 3.10 4.77 22.29
N ARG A 20 2.35 3.67 22.17
CA ARG A 20 1.35 3.49 21.09
C ARG A 20 0.19 4.48 21.22
N PHE A 21 -0.30 4.70 22.45
CA PHE A 21 -1.37 5.67 22.73
C PHE A 21 -0.95 7.11 22.38
N ILE A 22 0.25 7.52 22.83
CA ILE A 22 0.80 8.84 22.51
C ILE A 22 0.94 9.00 20.99
N ARG A 23 1.51 8.01 20.29
CA ARG A 23 1.67 8.03 18.83
C ARG A 23 0.33 8.24 18.13
N GLU A 24 -0.69 7.50 18.51
CA GLU A 24 -2.01 7.58 17.87
C GLU A 24 -2.68 8.94 18.12
N ASN A 25 -2.57 9.48 19.34
CA ASN A 25 -3.06 10.82 19.64
C ASN A 25 -2.36 11.91 18.81
N HIS A 26 -1.04 11.82 18.63
CA HIS A 26 -0.31 12.77 17.78
C HIS A 26 -0.76 12.69 16.33
N LEU A 27 -0.97 11.48 15.78
CA LEU A 27 -1.45 11.32 14.41
C LEU A 27 -2.85 11.94 14.23
N TRP A 28 -3.76 11.71 15.18
CA TRP A 28 -5.09 12.31 15.16
C TRP A 28 -5.06 13.83 15.28
N ASN A 29 -4.23 14.38 16.15
CA ASN A 29 -4.06 15.83 16.28
C ASN A 29 -3.51 16.44 15.00
N ASN A 30 -2.46 15.85 14.44
CA ASN A 30 -1.88 16.30 13.18
C ASN A 30 -2.92 16.33 12.05
N TRP A 31 -3.75 15.30 11.94
CA TRP A 31 -4.81 15.27 10.94
C TRP A 31 -5.87 16.36 11.19
N ARG A 32 -6.37 16.49 12.42
CA ARG A 32 -7.42 17.47 12.78
C ARG A 32 -6.97 18.93 12.61
N GLU A 33 -5.72 19.22 12.95
CA GLU A 33 -5.15 20.56 12.92
C GLU A 33 -4.55 20.92 11.55
N GLY A 34 -4.54 19.97 10.60
CA GLY A 34 -4.02 20.22 9.26
C GLY A 34 -2.50 20.08 9.13
N TYR A 35 -1.80 19.58 10.16
CA TYR A 35 -0.37 19.30 10.13
C TYR A 35 -0.04 17.98 9.42
N TYR A 36 -0.42 17.87 8.16
CA TYR A 36 -0.11 16.74 7.31
C TYR A 36 0.47 17.18 5.96
N LYS A 37 1.20 16.26 5.32
CA LYS A 37 1.70 16.46 3.96
C LYS A 37 0.78 15.76 2.97
N VAL A 38 0.48 16.42 1.86
CA VAL A 38 -0.29 15.84 0.75
C VAL A 38 0.63 15.67 -0.43
N HIS A 39 0.66 14.46 -0.99
CA HIS A 39 1.32 14.17 -2.25
C HIS A 39 0.29 13.73 -3.28
N GLN A 40 0.26 14.41 -4.42
CA GLN A 40 -0.59 14.02 -5.53
C GLN A 40 0.14 12.96 -6.37
N MET A 41 -0.34 11.70 -6.31
CA MET A 41 0.28 10.58 -7.04
C MET A 41 -0.03 10.59 -8.53
N ALA A 42 -1.26 10.96 -8.92
CA ALA A 42 -1.67 11.00 -10.31
C ALA A 42 -2.71 12.10 -10.55
N CYS A 43 -2.58 12.79 -11.68
CA CYS A 43 -3.64 13.63 -12.22
C CYS A 43 -4.44 12.79 -13.21
N ILE A 44 -5.72 12.58 -12.95
CA ILE A 44 -6.56 11.68 -13.73
C ILE A 44 -7.75 12.46 -14.26
N TYR A 45 -7.78 12.64 -15.58
CA TYR A 45 -8.91 13.21 -16.28
C TYR A 45 -9.88 12.09 -16.66
N LYS A 46 -11.03 12.06 -15.98
CA LYS A 46 -12.19 11.20 -16.28
C LYS A 46 -11.86 9.70 -16.36
N GLY A 47 -12.14 8.97 -15.29
CA GLY A 47 -12.08 7.52 -15.29
C GLY A 47 -12.34 6.95 -13.90
N LYS A 48 -12.83 5.72 -13.85
CA LYS A 48 -12.96 4.98 -12.59
C LYS A 48 -11.56 4.58 -12.14
N ILE A 49 -11.20 4.98 -10.92
CA ILE A 49 -9.93 4.66 -10.29
C ILE A 49 -10.23 3.67 -9.17
N HIS A 50 -9.47 2.59 -9.13
CA HIS A 50 -9.48 1.67 -8.00
C HIS A 50 -8.13 1.72 -7.32
N THR A 51 -8.11 1.94 -6.01
CA THR A 51 -6.88 1.95 -5.21
C THR A 51 -7.04 1.07 -3.98
N LYS A 52 -6.03 0.26 -3.68
CA LYS A 52 -5.94 -0.50 -2.43
C LYS A 52 -4.51 -0.50 -1.90
N PHE A 53 -4.38 -0.42 -0.59
CA PHE A 53 -3.10 -0.62 0.09
C PHE A 53 -2.70 -2.09 0.03
N TYR A 54 -1.41 -2.33 -0.20
CA TYR A 54 -0.76 -3.62 -0.14
C TYR A 54 0.37 -3.55 0.89
N LYS A 55 0.30 -4.41 1.91
CA LYS A 55 1.27 -4.46 3.03
C LYS A 55 1.51 -3.09 3.70
N ASN A 56 0.54 -2.18 3.65
CA ASN A 56 0.58 -0.78 4.16
C ASN A 56 1.58 0.16 3.49
N ASP A 57 2.69 -0.36 2.95
CA ASP A 57 3.77 0.43 2.37
C ASP A 57 3.59 0.73 0.88
N TYR A 58 2.70 -0.03 0.22
CA TYR A 58 2.48 0.08 -1.22
C TYR A 58 1.02 0.37 -1.54
N VAL A 59 0.79 1.06 -2.65
CA VAL A 59 -0.55 1.27 -3.21
C VAL A 59 -0.60 0.69 -4.60
N VAL A 60 -1.55 -0.24 -4.81
CA VAL A 60 -1.92 -0.68 -6.16
C VAL A 60 -3.04 0.23 -6.64
N MET A 61 -2.77 0.92 -7.74
CA MET A 61 -3.69 1.81 -8.42
C MET A 61 -4.04 1.23 -9.78
N VAL A 62 -5.33 1.15 -10.08
CA VAL A 62 -5.85 0.70 -11.37
C VAL A 62 -6.64 1.83 -12.00
N LEU A 63 -6.24 2.21 -13.21
CA LEU A 63 -6.93 3.20 -14.03
C LEU A 63 -7.34 2.55 -15.34
N ILE A 64 -8.65 2.37 -15.54
CA ILE A 64 -9.22 1.66 -16.71
C ILE A 64 -8.74 0.20 -16.72
N ASN A 65 -7.60 -0.06 -17.36
CA ASN A 65 -6.94 -1.36 -17.47
C ASN A 65 -5.43 -1.27 -17.19
N LYS A 66 -4.95 -0.10 -16.74
CA LYS A 66 -3.54 0.14 -16.40
C LYS A 66 -3.34 -0.04 -14.91
N VAL A 67 -2.40 -0.90 -14.54
CA VAL A 67 -2.06 -1.20 -13.15
C VAL A 67 -0.75 -0.48 -12.81
N LYS A 68 -0.73 0.29 -11.75
CA LYS A 68 0.47 0.94 -11.21
C LYS A 68 0.67 0.52 -9.77
N VAL A 69 1.93 0.37 -9.38
CA VAL A 69 2.32 0.11 -7.99
C VAL A 69 3.18 1.25 -7.51
N TRP A 70 2.79 1.83 -6.38
CA TRP A 70 3.47 2.95 -5.75
C TRP A 70 4.07 2.52 -4.42
N ASP A 71 5.29 2.94 -4.13
CA ASP A 71 5.83 3.01 -2.77
C ASP A 71 5.36 4.31 -2.14
N VAL A 72 4.76 4.24 -0.95
CA VAL A 72 4.18 5.40 -0.26
C VAL A 72 4.78 5.65 1.13
N ARG A 73 5.95 5.06 1.43
CA ARG A 73 6.62 5.21 2.73
C ARG A 73 7.14 6.62 3.01
N ASP A 74 7.43 7.39 1.96
CA ASP A 74 7.81 8.80 2.05
C ASP A 74 7.15 9.61 0.91
N VAL A 75 7.93 10.12 -0.04
CA VAL A 75 7.40 10.75 -1.26
C VAL A 75 6.93 9.65 -2.21
N PRO A 76 5.63 9.58 -2.57
CA PRO A 76 5.10 8.52 -3.39
C PRO A 76 5.84 8.35 -4.72
N THR A 77 6.38 7.16 -4.95
CA THR A 77 7.17 6.84 -6.14
C THR A 77 6.56 5.66 -6.88
N CYS A 78 6.30 5.80 -8.18
CA CYS A 78 5.76 4.71 -8.99
C CYS A 78 6.87 3.69 -9.24
N LEU A 79 6.75 2.49 -8.65
CA LEU A 79 7.71 1.41 -8.81
C LEU A 79 7.47 0.63 -10.10
N LEU A 80 6.20 0.30 -10.37
CA LEU A 80 5.83 -0.59 -11.48
C LEU A 80 4.68 0.01 -12.29
N MET A 81 4.74 -0.19 -13.61
CA MET A 81 3.68 0.18 -14.54
C MET A 81 3.33 -1.01 -15.44
N ASN A 82 2.05 -1.39 -15.40
CA ASN A 82 1.45 -2.54 -16.08
C ASN A 82 2.21 -3.86 -15.86
N PRO A 83 2.41 -4.29 -14.60
CA PRO A 83 3.14 -5.51 -14.32
C PRO A 83 2.41 -6.77 -14.83
N CYS A 84 1.10 -6.73 -15.03
CA CYS A 84 0.31 -7.83 -15.60
C CYS A 84 -0.34 -7.43 -16.94
N LYS A 85 -0.65 -8.44 -17.76
CA LYS A 85 -1.34 -8.25 -19.04
C LYS A 85 -2.84 -8.41 -18.87
N LEU A 86 -3.54 -7.30 -18.70
CA LEU A 86 -5.00 -7.24 -18.69
C LEU A 86 -5.56 -7.13 -20.11
N ASP A 87 -6.83 -7.46 -20.27
CA ASP A 87 -7.50 -7.34 -21.55
C ASP A 87 -7.69 -5.86 -21.92
N PRO A 88 -7.18 -5.38 -23.06
CA PRO A 88 -7.32 -3.98 -23.44
C PRO A 88 -8.75 -3.59 -23.84
N ALA A 89 -9.60 -4.56 -24.18
CA ALA A 89 -10.98 -4.29 -24.60
C ALA A 89 -11.90 -3.96 -23.42
N PHE A 90 -11.49 -4.27 -22.18
CA PHE A 90 -12.34 -4.17 -21.00
C PHE A 90 -11.71 -3.33 -19.89
N VAL A 91 -12.55 -2.64 -19.14
CA VAL A 91 -12.14 -1.95 -17.92
C VAL A 91 -12.10 -2.94 -16.75
N VAL A 92 -11.28 -2.64 -15.74
CA VAL A 92 -11.28 -3.37 -14.47
C VAL A 92 -12.46 -2.87 -13.64
N ASP A 93 -13.38 -3.77 -13.34
CA ASP A 93 -14.55 -3.48 -12.51
C ASP A 93 -14.23 -3.59 -11.02
N TYR A 94 -13.37 -4.55 -10.69
CA TYR A 94 -12.98 -4.92 -9.34
C TYR A 94 -11.59 -5.56 -9.31
N PHE A 95 -10.87 -5.35 -8.22
CA PHE A 95 -9.68 -6.13 -7.90
C PHE A 95 -9.56 -6.37 -6.40
N GLN A 96 -8.88 -7.45 -6.01
CA GLN A 96 -8.65 -7.80 -4.60
C GLN A 96 -7.33 -8.56 -4.42
N PHE A 97 -6.72 -8.39 -3.26
CA PHE A 97 -5.63 -9.26 -2.81
C PHE A 97 -6.22 -10.52 -2.19
N LEU A 98 -5.89 -11.68 -2.75
CA LEU A 98 -6.36 -12.97 -2.24
C LEU A 98 -5.47 -13.51 -1.11
N SER A 99 -4.18 -13.19 -1.17
CA SER A 99 -3.16 -13.59 -0.19
C SER A 99 -1.99 -12.61 -0.27
N GLU A 100 -0.91 -12.88 0.46
CA GLU A 100 0.27 -12.01 0.45
C GLU A 100 0.85 -11.76 -0.94
N ASP A 101 0.73 -12.68 -1.89
CA ASP A 101 1.38 -12.56 -3.20
C ASP A 101 0.42 -12.78 -4.37
N ARG A 102 -0.90 -12.70 -4.16
CA ARG A 102 -1.88 -12.89 -5.24
C ARG A 102 -2.88 -11.77 -5.32
N ILE A 103 -3.13 -11.35 -6.56
CA ILE A 103 -4.13 -10.34 -6.90
C ILE A 103 -5.07 -10.92 -7.95
N ILE A 104 -6.36 -10.67 -7.78
CA ILE A 104 -7.41 -10.98 -8.75
C ILE A 104 -7.91 -9.69 -9.38
N PHE A 105 -8.14 -9.72 -10.69
CA PHE A 105 -8.81 -8.68 -11.46
C PHE A 105 -10.05 -9.25 -12.14
N MET A 106 -11.13 -8.49 -12.08
CA MET A 106 -12.37 -8.78 -12.80
C MET A 106 -12.58 -7.71 -13.87
N GLN A 107 -12.74 -8.15 -15.12
CA GLN A 107 -13.01 -7.33 -16.29
C GLN A 107 -14.26 -7.89 -16.99
N SER A 108 -15.42 -7.29 -16.74
CA SER A 108 -16.72 -7.83 -17.14
C SER A 108 -16.90 -9.28 -16.67
N SER A 109 -17.00 -10.25 -17.59
CA SER A 109 -17.08 -11.68 -17.30
C SER A 109 -15.71 -12.40 -17.20
N LYS A 110 -14.60 -11.68 -17.41
CA LYS A 110 -13.25 -12.25 -17.38
C LYS A 110 -12.61 -12.06 -16.01
N VAL A 111 -12.07 -13.14 -15.46
CA VAL A 111 -11.30 -13.13 -14.20
C VAL A 111 -9.86 -13.50 -14.51
N SER A 112 -8.91 -12.71 -14.01
CA SER A 112 -7.47 -12.98 -14.14
C SER A 112 -6.82 -12.93 -12.76
N VAL A 113 -5.96 -13.90 -12.47
CA VAL A 113 -5.23 -13.99 -11.20
C VAL A 113 -3.75 -13.92 -11.52
N PHE A 114 -3.02 -13.08 -10.80
CA PHE A 114 -1.58 -12.90 -10.99
C PHE A 114 -0.83 -13.10 -9.69
N ARG A 115 0.41 -13.56 -9.81
CA ARG A 115 1.37 -13.55 -8.70
C ARG A 115 2.08 -12.21 -8.62
N MET A 116 1.82 -11.49 -7.54
CA MET A 116 2.31 -10.16 -7.31
C MET A 116 3.73 -10.16 -6.72
N SER A 117 4.57 -9.26 -7.24
CA SER A 117 5.84 -8.90 -6.62
C SER A 117 6.09 -7.41 -6.84
N VAL A 118 6.55 -6.71 -5.79
CA VAL A 118 6.95 -5.30 -5.89
C VAL A 118 8.35 -5.12 -6.47
N THR A 119 9.12 -6.21 -6.59
CA THR A 119 10.48 -6.22 -7.15
C THR A 119 10.52 -6.75 -8.58
N SER A 120 9.50 -7.50 -9.01
CA SER A 120 9.41 -8.01 -10.38
C SER A 120 8.71 -7.00 -11.29
N SER A 121 9.30 -6.73 -12.45
CA SER A 121 8.69 -5.92 -13.50
C SER A 121 7.46 -6.57 -14.12
N HIS A 122 7.30 -7.89 -13.96
CA HIS A 122 6.20 -8.67 -14.52
C HIS A 122 5.58 -9.62 -13.49
N TRP A 123 4.25 -9.69 -13.49
CA TRP A 123 3.46 -10.61 -12.69
C TRP A 123 2.93 -11.73 -13.59
N PRO A 124 3.35 -12.99 -13.35
CA PRO A 124 2.85 -14.13 -14.09
C PRO A 124 1.41 -14.48 -13.68
#